data_AF-A0A7Y4S884-F1
#
_entry.id   AF-A0A7Y4S884-F1
#
_cell.length_a   1.000
_cell.length_b   1.000
_cell.length_c   1.000
_cell.angle_alpha   90.00
_cell.angle_beta   90.00
_cell.angle_gamma   90.00
#
_symmetry.space_group_name_H-M   'P 1'
#
loop_
_entity.id
_entity.type
_entity.pdbx_description
1 polymer ?
#
loop_
_entity_poly.entity_id
_entity_poly.type
_entity_poly.pdbx_seq_one_letter_code
_entity_poly.pdbx_strand_id
1 'polypeptide(L)'
;MSCQTINRRTRQLGVCVFALLLLPQIAWAFGTPSNTPVTSTATLSYNMGGPQPDIVVSVTITVDERVNLTVVGGATTNVLPGATQQATPFTVTNTSNSPLDFSLTPNGVIPTVDNFDPVACVARVESNAVADGYQAATDVGFFIDELPAETSRVVYVLCDISGATAVGNTAQVGLVAMAQGDFAAANLAYVASPGALGAPLVPTMVAETKGVVDIVFADISGAEAVDVVRDAKHSARNTYLVGNVLNLSKNVIAQVDPIGGSLIMPGTVLTYRIEAVLIGNVSNFVITDPMPVNTTYVAGSMLVNGVAKTDAADADNAEFLPATQTVSVTLGTLAAPATVVITFRATIN
;
A
#
# COMPACT_ATOMS: atom_id res chain seq x y z
N MET A 1 -3.95 -10.41 -93.84
CA MET A 1 -4.52 -11.35 -92.84
C MET A 1 -3.84 -11.08 -91.50
N SER A 2 -4.59 -10.53 -90.56
CA SER A 2 -4.18 -10.09 -89.21
C SER A 2 -3.58 -11.25 -88.40
N CYS A 3 -2.36 -11.16 -87.87
CA CYS A 3 -1.98 -10.66 -86.53
C CYS A 3 -2.63 -11.43 -85.36
N GLN A 4 -1.88 -12.32 -84.68
CA GLN A 4 -1.35 -12.06 -83.33
C GLN A 4 -0.61 -13.25 -82.70
N THR A 5 0.35 -12.86 -81.88
CA THR A 5 1.33 -13.56 -81.05
C THR A 5 0.71 -14.52 -80.03
N ILE A 6 1.18 -15.77 -79.95
CA ILE A 6 0.94 -16.65 -78.79
C ILE A 6 2.27 -16.88 -78.07
N ASN A 7 2.42 -16.18 -76.95
CA ASN A 7 3.54 -16.28 -76.03
C ASN A 7 3.18 -17.36 -74.99
N ARG A 8 3.87 -18.50 -74.99
CA ARG A 8 3.73 -19.54 -73.96
C ARG A 8 4.31 -19.01 -72.64
N ARG A 9 3.44 -18.52 -71.74
CA ARG A 9 3.79 -18.27 -70.34
C ARG A 9 3.29 -19.42 -69.47
N THR A 10 4.23 -20.25 -69.04
CA THR A 10 4.14 -21.14 -67.88
C THR A 10 3.77 -20.29 -66.66
N ARG A 11 2.56 -20.45 -66.11
CA ARG A 11 2.18 -19.88 -64.82
C ARG A 11 2.40 -20.94 -63.74
N GLN A 12 3.47 -20.76 -62.97
CA GLN A 12 3.72 -21.48 -61.73
C GLN A 12 2.63 -21.13 -60.71
N LEU A 13 2.03 -22.16 -60.11
CA LEU A 13 1.20 -22.03 -58.90
C LEU A 13 2.13 -21.61 -57.75
N GLY A 14 2.09 -20.32 -57.38
CA GLY A 14 2.67 -19.84 -56.13
C GLY A 14 1.67 -20.06 -55.00
N VAL A 15 1.79 -21.17 -54.27
CA VAL A 15 1.14 -21.33 -52.97
C VAL A 15 1.99 -20.59 -51.95
N CYS A 16 1.62 -19.35 -51.62
CA CYS A 16 2.20 -18.63 -50.49
C CYS A 16 1.64 -19.21 -49.19
N VAL A 17 2.34 -20.20 -48.62
CA VAL A 17 2.15 -20.58 -47.22
C VAL A 17 2.71 -19.45 -46.36
N PHE A 18 1.83 -18.60 -45.84
CA PHE A 18 2.18 -17.67 -44.77
C PHE A 18 2.30 -18.49 -43.47
N ALA A 19 3.52 -18.89 -43.12
CA ALA A 19 3.81 -19.51 -41.83
C ALA A 19 3.65 -18.44 -40.73
N LEU A 20 2.49 -18.42 -40.07
CA LEU A 20 2.25 -17.61 -38.88
C LEU A 20 3.08 -18.20 -37.74
N LEU A 21 4.20 -17.56 -37.41
CA LEU A 21 5.00 -17.86 -36.23
C LEU A 21 4.16 -17.55 -34.97
N LEU A 22 3.46 -18.57 -34.46
CA LEU A 22 2.86 -18.57 -33.13
C LEU A 22 3.97 -18.65 -32.08
N LEU A 23 4.53 -17.49 -31.72
CA LEU A 23 5.26 -17.36 -30.47
C LEU A 23 4.26 -17.59 -29.33
N PRO A 24 4.52 -18.50 -28.37
CA PRO A 24 3.69 -18.61 -27.19
C PRO A 24 3.82 -17.31 -26.41
N GLN A 25 2.82 -16.45 -26.53
CA GLN A 25 2.67 -15.38 -25.56
C GLN A 25 2.30 -16.06 -24.26
N ILE A 26 3.23 -16.06 -23.31
CA ILE A 26 2.90 -16.29 -21.91
C ILE A 26 2.08 -15.07 -21.49
N ALA A 27 0.81 -15.07 -21.87
CA ALA A 27 -0.18 -14.16 -21.35
C ALA A 27 -0.43 -14.63 -19.92
N TRP A 28 0.08 -13.88 -18.95
CA TRP A 28 -0.49 -13.88 -17.62
C TRP A 28 -1.95 -13.52 -17.84
N ALA A 29 -2.85 -14.49 -17.70
CA ALA A 29 -4.25 -14.31 -18.04
C ALA A 29 -4.89 -13.42 -16.98
N PHE A 30 -4.70 -12.11 -17.16
CA PHE A 30 -5.62 -11.11 -16.68
C PHE A 30 -7.02 -11.46 -17.18
N GLY A 31 -8.06 -11.12 -16.41
CA GLY A 31 -9.43 -11.22 -16.91
C GLY A 31 -9.59 -10.49 -18.24
N THR A 32 -10.48 -10.96 -19.12
CA THR A 32 -10.78 -10.25 -20.37
C THR A 32 -11.42 -8.90 -20.03
N PRO A 33 -10.88 -7.76 -20.50
CA PRO A 33 -11.43 -6.46 -20.17
C PRO A 33 -12.88 -6.30 -20.62
N SER A 34 -13.65 -5.49 -19.89
CA SER A 34 -15.01 -5.12 -20.30
C SER A 34 -15.03 -4.49 -21.70
N ASN A 35 -16.16 -4.64 -22.38
CA ASN A 35 -16.38 -4.16 -23.74
C ASN A 35 -15.44 -4.76 -24.81
N THR A 36 -14.72 -5.84 -24.47
CA THR A 36 -13.90 -6.56 -25.46
C THR A 36 -14.82 -7.39 -26.37
N PRO A 37 -14.75 -7.23 -27.71
CA PRO A 37 -15.53 -8.05 -28.62
C PRO A 37 -14.94 -9.47 -28.72
N VAL A 38 -15.78 -10.48 -28.51
CA VAL A 38 -15.47 -11.89 -28.73
C VAL A 38 -16.19 -12.34 -29.99
N THR A 39 -15.43 -12.62 -31.05
CA THR A 39 -15.98 -13.00 -32.35
C THR A 39 -15.73 -14.47 -32.63
N SER A 40 -16.81 -15.21 -32.92
CA SER A 40 -16.75 -16.60 -33.40
C SER A 40 -17.09 -16.64 -34.88
N THR A 41 -16.27 -17.32 -35.67
CA THR A 41 -16.40 -17.39 -37.13
C THR A 41 -16.52 -18.85 -37.56
N ALA A 42 -17.52 -19.15 -38.40
CA ALA A 42 -17.68 -20.44 -39.05
C ALA A 42 -17.43 -20.28 -40.56
N THR A 43 -16.62 -21.17 -41.11
CA THR A 43 -16.30 -21.22 -42.54
C THR A 43 -16.81 -22.52 -43.12
N LEU A 44 -17.68 -22.42 -44.14
CA LEU A 44 -18.11 -23.55 -44.95
C LEU A 44 -17.28 -23.59 -46.24
N SER A 45 -16.42 -24.59 -46.33
CA SER A 45 -15.70 -24.96 -47.56
C SER A 45 -16.37 -26.15 -48.22
N TYR A 46 -16.64 -26.08 -49.52
CA TYR A 46 -17.37 -27.12 -50.24
C TYR A 46 -16.99 -27.21 -51.72
N ASN A 47 -17.36 -28.33 -52.34
CA ASN A 47 -17.07 -28.63 -53.74
C ASN A 47 -18.36 -29.04 -54.46
N MET A 48 -18.62 -28.46 -55.64
CA MET A 48 -19.73 -28.85 -56.52
C MET A 48 -19.21 -28.96 -57.97
N GLY A 49 -18.49 -30.04 -58.27
CA GLY A 49 -17.81 -30.22 -59.56
C GLY A 49 -16.51 -29.41 -59.71
N GLY A 50 -16.03 -28.82 -58.62
CA GLY A 50 -14.81 -28.03 -58.46
C GLY A 50 -14.83 -27.26 -57.13
N PRO A 51 -13.67 -26.85 -56.59
CA PRO A 51 -13.60 -26.02 -55.39
C PRO A 51 -14.45 -24.74 -55.53
N GLN A 52 -15.28 -24.45 -54.53
CA GLN A 52 -16.10 -23.22 -54.49
C GLN A 52 -15.47 -22.19 -53.54
N PRO A 53 -15.84 -20.90 -53.65
CA PRO A 53 -15.50 -19.91 -52.64
C PRO A 53 -16.09 -20.29 -51.28
N ASP A 54 -15.31 -20.08 -50.21
CA ASP A 54 -15.77 -20.29 -48.85
C ASP A 54 -16.92 -19.34 -48.48
N ILE A 55 -17.94 -19.87 -47.79
CA ILE A 55 -18.96 -19.04 -47.13
C ILE A 55 -18.53 -18.84 -45.69
N VAL A 56 -18.38 -17.58 -45.28
CA VAL A 56 -17.94 -17.22 -43.93
C VAL A 56 -19.08 -16.49 -43.22
N VAL A 57 -19.43 -16.94 -42.02
CA VAL A 57 -20.38 -16.26 -41.12
C VAL A 57 -19.72 -16.03 -39.77
N SER A 58 -20.05 -14.93 -39.11
CA SER A 58 -19.54 -14.64 -37.77
C SER A 58 -20.65 -14.14 -36.83
N VAL A 59 -20.42 -14.33 -35.54
CA VAL A 59 -21.18 -13.71 -34.45
C VAL A 59 -20.20 -13.07 -33.48
N THR A 60 -20.53 -11.86 -33.03
CA THR A 60 -19.74 -11.13 -32.03
C THR A 60 -20.61 -10.91 -30.80
N ILE A 61 -20.06 -11.20 -29.63
CA ILE A 61 -20.58 -10.79 -28.33
C ILE A 61 -19.58 -9.83 -27.69
N THR A 62 -20.01 -9.07 -26.69
CA THR A 62 -19.15 -8.18 -25.90
C THR A 62 -18.97 -8.77 -24.51
N VAL A 63 -17.80 -8.54 -23.91
CA VAL A 63 -17.55 -8.89 -22.51
C VAL A 63 -18.19 -7.84 -21.60
N ASP A 64 -18.93 -8.30 -20.60
CA ASP A 64 -19.60 -7.44 -19.63
C ASP A 64 -18.63 -6.81 -18.62
N GLU A 65 -19.09 -5.76 -17.94
CA GLU A 65 -18.42 -5.14 -16.81
C GLU A 65 -18.67 -5.97 -15.55
N ARG A 66 -17.66 -6.73 -15.12
CA ARG A 66 -17.66 -7.41 -13.82
C ARG A 66 -17.10 -6.45 -12.78
N VAL A 67 -17.96 -5.95 -11.90
CA VAL A 67 -17.58 -5.13 -10.76
C VAL A 67 -17.26 -6.03 -9.56
N ASN A 68 -16.02 -6.00 -9.11
CA ASN A 68 -15.55 -6.73 -7.94
C ASN A 68 -14.37 -6.01 -7.29
N LEU A 69 -14.27 -6.11 -5.97
CA LEU A 69 -13.21 -5.52 -5.20
C LEU A 69 -12.99 -6.30 -3.91
N THR A 70 -11.82 -6.11 -3.32
CA THR A 70 -11.58 -6.53 -1.93
C THR A 70 -10.98 -5.37 -1.14
N VAL A 71 -11.32 -5.33 0.14
CA VAL A 71 -10.70 -4.45 1.14
C VAL A 71 -10.11 -5.34 2.22
N VAL A 72 -8.89 -5.06 2.62
CA VAL A 72 -8.17 -5.82 3.65
C VAL A 72 -7.59 -4.84 4.66
N GLY A 73 -7.82 -5.06 5.95
CA GLY A 73 -7.14 -4.32 7.02
C GLY A 73 -5.66 -4.70 7.12
N GLY A 74 -4.79 -3.73 7.38
CA GLY A 74 -3.37 -3.97 7.58
C GLY A 74 -3.02 -4.46 8.98
N ALA A 75 -1.78 -4.19 9.40
CA ALA A 75 -1.34 -4.49 10.75
C ALA A 75 -2.02 -3.56 11.78
N THR A 76 -2.12 -4.03 13.02
CA THR A 76 -2.57 -3.22 14.17
C THR A 76 -1.73 -1.96 14.31
N THR A 77 -2.40 -0.83 14.49
CA THR A 77 -1.75 0.47 14.68
C THR A 77 -1.70 0.81 16.16
N ASN A 78 -0.49 0.97 16.70
CA ASN A 78 -0.32 1.43 18.08
C ASN A 78 -0.53 2.94 18.15
N VAL A 79 -1.36 3.38 19.10
CA VAL A 79 -1.72 4.78 19.28
C VAL A 79 -1.66 5.18 20.75
N LEU A 80 -1.75 6.48 21.00
CA LEU A 80 -1.75 7.05 22.33
C LEU A 80 -3.12 7.62 22.70
N PRO A 81 -3.42 7.70 24.00
CA PRO A 81 -4.54 8.51 24.46
C PRO A 81 -4.38 9.97 24.00
N GLY A 82 -5.41 10.52 23.38
CA GLY A 82 -5.45 11.93 22.95
C GLY A 82 -4.76 12.21 21.63
N ALA A 83 -4.17 11.20 20.97
CA ALA A 83 -3.52 11.40 19.68
C ALA A 83 -4.56 11.64 18.59
N THR A 84 -4.31 12.65 17.76
CA THR A 84 -5.20 13.03 16.65
C THR A 84 -4.71 12.46 15.33
N GLN A 85 -5.61 12.25 14.37
CA GLN A 85 -5.28 11.91 12.98
C GLN A 85 -4.35 10.69 12.85
N GLN A 86 -4.53 9.68 13.71
CA GLN A 86 -3.69 8.48 13.73
C GLN A 86 -4.02 7.60 12.52
N ALA A 87 -3.07 7.40 11.62
CA ALA A 87 -3.27 6.64 10.39
C ALA A 87 -3.17 5.13 10.63
N THR A 88 -4.18 4.37 10.23
CA THR A 88 -4.13 2.90 10.16
C THR A 88 -4.35 2.41 8.72
N PRO A 89 -3.54 1.47 8.22
CA PRO A 89 -3.57 1.10 6.81
C PRO A 89 -4.66 0.09 6.47
N PHE A 90 -5.17 0.22 5.26
CA PHE A 90 -6.01 -0.72 4.54
C PHE A 90 -5.47 -0.87 3.11
N THR A 91 -5.77 -1.99 2.48
CA THR A 91 -5.49 -2.22 1.06
C THR A 91 -6.80 -2.46 0.33
N VAL A 92 -7.08 -1.64 -0.68
CA VAL A 92 -8.19 -1.85 -1.62
C VAL A 92 -7.61 -2.44 -2.89
N THR A 93 -8.19 -3.55 -3.37
CA THR A 93 -7.80 -4.19 -4.62
C THR A 93 -8.98 -4.20 -5.57
N ASN A 94 -8.79 -3.65 -6.76
CA ASN A 94 -9.76 -3.78 -7.83
C ASN A 94 -9.62 -5.18 -8.46
N THR A 95 -10.60 -6.06 -8.27
CA THR A 95 -10.64 -7.40 -8.91
C THR A 95 -11.69 -7.44 -10.04
N SER A 96 -12.08 -6.26 -10.51
CA SER A 96 -12.94 -6.07 -11.68
C SER A 96 -12.16 -6.32 -12.97
N ASN A 97 -12.85 -6.26 -14.11
CA ASN A 97 -12.22 -6.34 -15.43
C ASN A 97 -12.07 -4.98 -16.14
N SER A 98 -12.25 -3.87 -15.42
CA SER A 98 -11.97 -2.52 -15.90
C SER A 98 -11.29 -1.68 -14.82
N PRO A 99 -10.61 -0.59 -15.20
CA PRO A 99 -10.29 0.47 -14.23
C PRO A 99 -11.57 1.03 -13.63
N LEU A 100 -11.54 1.29 -12.33
CA LEU A 100 -12.66 1.84 -11.57
C LEU A 100 -12.13 2.80 -10.51
N ASP A 101 -13.01 3.69 -10.09
CA ASP A 101 -12.78 4.52 -8.91
C ASP A 101 -13.40 3.86 -7.69
N PHE A 102 -12.94 4.28 -6.51
CA PHE A 102 -13.48 3.78 -5.26
C PHE A 102 -13.71 4.92 -4.28
N SER A 103 -14.99 5.15 -3.97
CA SER A 103 -15.36 6.02 -2.84
C SER A 103 -15.05 5.31 -1.53
N LEU A 104 -14.64 6.06 -0.52
CA LEU A 104 -14.10 5.54 0.74
C LEU A 104 -14.88 6.09 1.93
N THR A 105 -15.50 5.20 2.70
CA THR A 105 -16.28 5.57 3.89
C THR A 105 -15.71 4.86 5.12
N PRO A 106 -14.94 5.56 5.97
CA PRO A 106 -14.53 5.04 7.27
C PRO A 106 -15.70 4.82 8.22
N ASN A 107 -15.59 3.84 9.11
CA ASN A 107 -16.48 3.64 10.24
C ASN A 107 -15.68 3.57 11.54
N GLY A 108 -15.74 4.62 12.36
CA GLY A 108 -15.08 4.66 13.67
C GLY A 108 -15.90 4.07 14.81
N VAL A 109 -17.11 3.56 14.53
CA VAL A 109 -18.02 3.04 15.57
C VAL A 109 -18.36 1.60 15.26
N ILE A 110 -17.77 0.67 16.01
CA ILE A 110 -17.94 -0.77 15.81
C ILE A 110 -18.48 -1.41 17.10
N PRO A 111 -19.82 -1.44 17.28
CA PRO A 111 -20.40 -1.86 18.54
C PRO A 111 -19.98 -3.27 18.95
N THR A 112 -19.76 -3.47 20.25
CA THR A 112 -19.59 -4.79 20.92
C THR A 112 -18.32 -5.57 20.61
N VAL A 113 -17.39 -5.03 19.82
CA VAL A 113 -16.15 -5.74 19.42
C VAL A 113 -14.89 -5.15 20.07
N ASP A 114 -14.95 -3.95 20.63
CA ASP A 114 -13.81 -3.21 21.15
C ASP A 114 -14.10 -2.48 22.48
N ASN A 115 -13.12 -1.70 22.97
CA ASN A 115 -13.21 -1.01 24.25
C ASN A 115 -13.63 0.46 24.12
N PHE A 116 -13.45 1.08 22.95
CA PHE A 116 -13.78 2.48 22.68
C PHE A 116 -13.94 2.74 21.18
N ASP A 117 -14.68 3.80 20.84
CA ASP A 117 -14.87 4.23 19.46
C ASP A 117 -13.96 5.44 19.15
N PRO A 118 -13.07 5.37 18.14
CA PRO A 118 -12.32 6.52 17.66
C PRO A 118 -13.23 7.49 16.89
N VAL A 119 -12.89 8.78 16.89
CA VAL A 119 -13.74 9.84 16.33
C VAL A 119 -13.04 10.56 15.17
N ALA A 120 -13.78 11.43 14.47
CA ALA A 120 -13.27 12.25 13.36
C ALA A 120 -12.58 11.43 12.25
N CYS A 121 -13.04 10.19 12.01
CA CYS A 121 -12.41 9.30 11.05
C CYS A 121 -12.54 9.80 9.60
N VAL A 122 -11.42 9.82 8.87
CA VAL A 122 -11.35 10.20 7.45
C VAL A 122 -10.42 9.25 6.67
N ALA A 123 -10.73 8.98 5.41
CA ALA A 123 -9.87 8.19 4.52
C ALA A 123 -8.91 9.09 3.72
N ARG A 124 -7.69 8.62 3.52
CA ARG A 124 -6.66 9.21 2.65
C ARG A 124 -6.02 8.15 1.78
N VAL A 125 -5.81 8.45 0.50
CA VAL A 125 -5.19 7.52 -0.44
C VAL A 125 -3.68 7.75 -0.50
N GLU A 126 -2.91 6.68 -0.43
CA GLU A 126 -1.46 6.67 -0.62
C GLU A 126 -1.09 7.15 -2.03
N SER A 127 -0.25 8.17 -2.10
CA SER A 127 0.19 8.81 -3.34
C SER A 127 1.37 8.09 -4.02
N ASN A 128 2.11 7.27 -3.27
CA ASN A 128 3.41 6.68 -3.64
C ASN A 128 4.46 7.73 -4.04
N ALA A 129 4.28 8.99 -3.63
CA ALA A 129 5.20 10.08 -3.95
C ALA A 129 6.48 10.05 -3.09
N VAL A 130 6.43 9.40 -1.93
CA VAL A 130 7.50 9.27 -0.93
C VAL A 130 7.65 7.78 -0.54
N ALA A 131 8.61 7.44 0.32
CA ALA A 131 8.76 6.10 0.89
C ALA A 131 7.51 5.66 1.70
N ASP A 132 7.33 4.35 1.90
CA ASP A 132 6.16 3.76 2.55
C ASP A 132 5.72 4.43 3.87
N GLY A 133 4.40 4.64 4.02
CA GLY A 133 3.78 5.18 5.23
C GLY A 133 2.87 6.37 4.91
N TYR A 134 2.02 6.79 5.85
CA TYR A 134 1.17 7.96 5.62
C TYR A 134 1.99 9.27 5.64
N GLN A 135 1.82 10.11 4.62
CA GLN A 135 2.35 11.47 4.56
C GLN A 135 1.26 12.51 4.31
N ALA A 136 0.99 13.32 5.33
CA ALA A 136 -0.08 14.33 5.29
C ALA A 136 0.02 15.36 4.15
N ALA A 137 1.23 15.62 3.64
CA ALA A 137 1.45 16.59 2.58
C ALA A 137 1.15 16.07 1.17
N THR A 138 1.23 14.74 0.96
CA THR A 138 1.10 14.11 -0.36
C THR A 138 -0.12 13.20 -0.45
N ASP A 139 -0.51 12.55 0.66
CA ASP A 139 -1.66 11.65 0.72
C ASP A 139 -2.92 12.43 1.05
N VAL A 140 -3.40 13.18 0.06
CA VAL A 140 -4.52 14.11 0.19
C VAL A 140 -5.80 13.62 -0.50
N GLY A 141 -5.73 12.53 -1.28
CA GLY A 141 -6.87 11.97 -2.01
C GLY A 141 -7.96 11.43 -1.08
N PHE A 142 -9.23 11.69 -1.39
CA PHE A 142 -10.39 11.24 -0.62
C PHE A 142 -11.06 9.97 -1.19
N PHE A 143 -10.70 9.60 -2.41
CA PHE A 143 -11.17 8.44 -3.15
C PHE A 143 -10.01 7.89 -3.97
N ILE A 144 -10.09 6.62 -4.35
CA ILE A 144 -9.12 6.04 -5.27
C ILE A 144 -9.56 6.37 -6.69
N ASP A 145 -8.66 7.01 -7.43
CA ASP A 145 -8.84 7.54 -8.78
C ASP A 145 -8.23 6.57 -9.80
N GLU A 146 -9.05 6.09 -10.73
CA GLU A 146 -8.71 5.18 -11.84
C GLU A 146 -7.81 4.01 -11.46
N LEU A 147 -8.20 3.22 -10.47
CA LEU A 147 -7.43 2.03 -10.09
C LEU A 147 -7.55 0.96 -11.18
N PRO A 148 -6.46 0.58 -11.88
CA PRO A 148 -6.53 -0.48 -12.87
C PRO A 148 -7.01 -1.79 -12.26
N ALA A 149 -7.71 -2.59 -13.07
CA ALA A 149 -8.07 -3.96 -12.71
C ALA A 149 -6.85 -4.75 -12.19
N GLU A 150 -7.08 -5.71 -11.30
CA GLU A 150 -6.09 -6.56 -10.62
C GLU A 150 -4.90 -5.81 -9.99
N THR A 151 -5.10 -4.54 -9.61
CA THR A 151 -4.10 -3.77 -8.87
C THR A 151 -4.66 -3.27 -7.55
N SER A 152 -3.74 -2.94 -6.63
CA SER A 152 -4.09 -2.50 -5.28
C SER A 152 -3.63 -1.07 -5.02
N ARG A 153 -4.30 -0.41 -4.07
CA ARG A 153 -3.86 0.85 -3.46
C ARG A 153 -4.00 0.77 -1.95
N VAL A 154 -3.03 1.39 -1.29
CA VAL A 154 -3.09 1.59 0.16
C VAL A 154 -3.98 2.79 0.45
N VAL A 155 -4.83 2.64 1.46
CA VAL A 155 -5.69 3.68 2.00
C VAL A 155 -5.41 3.76 3.50
N TYR A 156 -5.19 4.97 4.00
CA TYR A 156 -5.10 5.24 5.42
C TYR A 156 -6.43 5.73 5.94
N VAL A 157 -6.95 5.09 6.98
CA VAL A 157 -8.00 5.68 7.80
C VAL A 157 -7.35 6.41 8.96
N LEU A 158 -7.64 7.69 9.09
CA LEU A 158 -7.12 8.56 10.14
C LEU A 158 -8.25 8.86 11.11
N CYS A 159 -8.05 8.57 12.38
CA CYS A 159 -9.01 8.92 13.42
C CYS A 159 -8.33 9.58 14.62
N ASP A 160 -9.12 10.28 15.42
CA ASP A 160 -8.74 10.82 16.72
C ASP A 160 -9.03 9.82 17.84
N ILE A 161 -8.08 9.69 18.75
CA ILE A 161 -8.16 8.81 19.93
C ILE A 161 -8.48 9.67 21.14
N SER A 162 -9.52 9.29 21.89
CA SER A 162 -9.88 10.01 23.13
C SER A 162 -8.73 10.01 24.14
N GLY A 163 -8.53 11.16 24.80
CA GLY A 163 -7.53 11.31 25.87
C GLY A 163 -7.84 10.52 27.14
N ALA A 164 -9.08 10.07 27.30
CA ALA A 164 -9.51 9.29 28.47
C ALA A 164 -9.33 7.77 28.27
N THR A 165 -8.83 7.31 27.12
CA THR A 165 -8.69 5.88 26.83
C THR A 165 -7.50 5.28 27.59
N ALA A 166 -7.73 4.15 28.27
CA ALA A 166 -6.70 3.46 29.03
C ALA A 166 -5.74 2.68 28.13
N VAL A 167 -4.49 2.52 28.59
CA VAL A 167 -3.49 1.66 27.94
C VAL A 167 -3.98 0.20 27.95
N GLY A 168 -3.79 -0.50 26.83
CA GLY A 168 -4.26 -1.85 26.58
C GLY A 168 -5.63 -1.93 25.92
N ASN A 169 -6.39 -0.83 25.89
CA ASN A 169 -7.67 -0.80 25.19
C ASN A 169 -7.47 -0.85 23.67
N THR A 170 -8.38 -1.54 22.99
CA THR A 170 -8.46 -1.56 21.53
C THR A 170 -9.68 -0.83 21.02
N ALA A 171 -9.56 -0.34 19.79
CA ALA A 171 -10.65 0.16 18.96
C ALA A 171 -10.60 -0.54 17.61
N GLN A 172 -11.75 -0.98 17.11
CA GLN A 172 -11.89 -1.41 15.72
C GLN A 172 -12.33 -0.21 14.88
N VAL A 173 -11.75 -0.09 13.69
CA VAL A 173 -12.15 0.88 12.70
C VAL A 173 -12.40 0.16 11.38
N GLY A 174 -13.54 0.45 10.76
CA GLY A 174 -13.93 -0.09 9.47
C GLY A 174 -13.56 0.84 8.31
N LEU A 175 -13.39 0.26 7.13
CA LEU A 175 -13.38 0.98 5.86
C LEU A 175 -14.31 0.25 4.90
N VAL A 176 -15.27 0.98 4.34
CA VAL A 176 -16.10 0.53 3.21
C VAL A 176 -15.59 1.23 1.96
N ALA A 177 -15.19 0.45 0.95
CA ALA A 177 -14.96 0.95 -0.39
C ALA A 177 -16.17 0.62 -1.27
N MET A 178 -16.62 1.56 -2.09
CA MET A 178 -17.69 1.34 -3.07
C MET A 178 -17.18 1.72 -4.46
N ALA A 179 -17.26 0.77 -5.39
CA ALA A 179 -16.87 0.98 -6.76
C ALA A 179 -17.73 2.06 -7.43
N GLN A 180 -17.08 2.96 -8.15
CA GLN A 180 -17.67 3.96 -9.02
C GLN A 180 -17.03 3.80 -10.40
N GLY A 181 -17.69 4.26 -11.45
CA GLY A 181 -17.11 4.14 -12.78
C GLY A 181 -17.41 5.32 -13.68
N ASP A 182 -16.42 5.61 -14.52
CA ASP A 182 -16.50 6.55 -15.61
C ASP A 182 -16.75 5.81 -16.91
N PHE A 183 -18.03 5.60 -17.19
CA PHE A 183 -18.48 4.87 -18.37
C PHE A 183 -19.20 5.80 -19.34
N ALA A 184 -18.88 5.68 -20.63
CA ALA A 184 -19.61 6.36 -21.68
C ALA A 184 -21.05 5.84 -21.75
N ALA A 185 -22.04 6.73 -21.67
CA ALA A 185 -23.46 6.36 -21.66
C ALA A 185 -23.93 5.51 -22.86
N ALA A 186 -23.23 5.60 -24.00
CA ALA A 186 -23.65 4.94 -25.24
C ALA A 186 -23.32 3.44 -25.28
N ASN A 187 -22.23 3.00 -24.64
CA ASN A 187 -21.72 1.63 -24.76
C ASN A 187 -21.01 1.10 -23.51
N LEU A 188 -21.08 1.84 -22.40
CA LEU A 188 -20.36 1.55 -21.16
C LEU A 188 -18.87 1.27 -21.34
N ALA A 189 -18.25 1.85 -22.38
CA ALA A 189 -16.81 1.87 -22.48
C ALA A 189 -16.24 2.73 -21.35
N TYR A 190 -15.22 2.22 -20.67
CA TYR A 190 -14.47 3.01 -19.71
C TYR A 190 -13.84 4.24 -20.39
N VAL A 191 -13.97 5.40 -19.76
CA VAL A 191 -13.38 6.67 -20.18
C VAL A 191 -12.79 7.33 -18.94
N ALA A 192 -11.46 7.34 -18.82
CA ALA A 192 -10.78 7.97 -17.68
C ALA A 192 -11.20 9.43 -17.49
N SER A 193 -11.40 9.84 -16.24
CA SER A 193 -11.73 11.22 -15.85
C SER A 193 -10.83 11.70 -14.70
N PRO A 194 -9.52 11.89 -14.95
CA PRO A 194 -8.54 12.03 -13.87
C PRO A 194 -8.87 13.15 -12.89
N GLY A 195 -8.82 12.82 -11.60
CA GLY A 195 -9.08 13.73 -10.49
C GLY A 195 -10.56 13.93 -10.18
N ALA A 196 -11.47 13.17 -10.79
CA ALA A 196 -12.89 13.23 -10.51
C ALA A 196 -13.43 11.83 -10.18
N LEU A 197 -14.19 11.74 -9.09
CA LEU A 197 -14.88 10.50 -8.74
C LEU A 197 -16.00 10.24 -9.74
N GLY A 198 -15.98 9.05 -10.35
CA GLY A 198 -17.04 8.57 -11.22
C GLY A 198 -18.39 8.38 -10.52
N ALA A 199 -19.39 7.96 -11.29
CA ALA A 199 -20.76 7.80 -10.78
C ALA A 199 -20.97 6.44 -10.08
N PRO A 200 -21.93 6.35 -9.14
CA PRO A 200 -22.32 5.06 -8.58
C PRO A 200 -22.83 4.11 -9.66
N LEU A 201 -22.30 2.90 -9.65
CA LEU A 201 -22.70 1.88 -10.61
C LEU A 201 -24.08 1.32 -10.26
N VAL A 202 -24.80 0.88 -11.30
CA VAL A 202 -26.10 0.23 -11.18
C VAL A 202 -26.02 -1.08 -11.95
N PRO A 203 -26.33 -2.23 -11.33
CA PRO A 203 -26.22 -3.50 -12.03
C PRO A 203 -27.32 -3.63 -13.08
N THR A 204 -27.02 -4.25 -14.22
CA THR A 204 -28.05 -4.58 -15.20
C THR A 204 -28.97 -5.66 -14.63
N MET A 205 -30.27 -5.39 -14.59
CA MET A 205 -31.30 -6.31 -14.06
C MET A 205 -32.17 -6.96 -15.15
N VAL A 206 -31.87 -6.70 -16.42
CA VAL A 206 -32.58 -7.26 -17.56
C VAL A 206 -31.83 -8.47 -18.14
N ALA A 207 -32.48 -9.17 -19.07
CA ALA A 207 -31.84 -10.27 -19.78
C ALA A 207 -30.75 -9.74 -20.72
N GLU A 208 -29.67 -10.52 -20.84
CA GLU A 208 -28.51 -10.20 -21.67
C GLU A 208 -28.89 -9.89 -23.12
N THR A 209 -28.32 -8.81 -23.64
CA THR A 209 -28.46 -8.37 -25.04
C THR A 209 -27.10 -8.43 -25.73
N LYS A 210 -26.91 -9.44 -26.57
CA LYS A 210 -25.65 -9.68 -27.29
C LYS A 210 -25.10 -8.41 -27.95
N GLY A 211 -23.87 -8.05 -27.61
CA GLY A 211 -23.18 -6.90 -28.18
C GLY A 211 -23.44 -5.59 -27.42
N VAL A 212 -24.19 -5.64 -26.32
CA VAL A 212 -24.30 -4.59 -25.31
C VAL A 212 -23.49 -5.03 -24.10
N VAL A 213 -22.88 -4.09 -23.39
CA VAL A 213 -22.17 -4.36 -22.14
C VAL A 213 -23.17 -4.25 -21.00
N ASP A 214 -23.21 -5.26 -20.14
CA ASP A 214 -23.93 -5.22 -18.88
C ASP A 214 -23.01 -4.94 -17.69
N ILE A 215 -23.58 -4.38 -16.60
CA ILE A 215 -22.87 -4.24 -15.33
C ILE A 215 -23.31 -5.38 -14.41
N VAL A 216 -22.35 -6.20 -13.98
CA VAL A 216 -22.56 -7.34 -13.09
C VAL A 216 -21.78 -7.15 -11.81
N PHE A 217 -22.50 -7.00 -10.70
CA PHE A 217 -21.88 -6.99 -9.36
C PHE A 217 -21.53 -8.42 -8.95
N ALA A 218 -20.24 -8.65 -8.69
CA ALA A 218 -19.67 -9.95 -8.37
C ALA A 218 -18.92 -9.95 -7.03
N ASP A 219 -19.01 -8.87 -6.27
CA ASP A 219 -18.49 -8.76 -4.91
C ASP A 219 -19.18 -9.70 -3.92
N ILE A 220 -18.51 -9.90 -2.80
CA ILE A 220 -19.01 -10.60 -1.63
C ILE A 220 -19.11 -9.60 -0.47
N SER A 221 -19.95 -9.90 0.52
CA SER A 221 -20.01 -9.12 1.75
C SER A 221 -18.69 -9.16 2.52
N GLY A 222 -18.25 -8.01 3.02
CA GLY A 222 -17.15 -7.85 3.95
C GLY A 222 -17.57 -7.79 5.42
N ALA A 223 -16.84 -6.99 6.20
CA ALA A 223 -16.95 -6.95 7.67
C ALA A 223 -18.01 -5.97 8.22
N GLU A 224 -18.42 -4.96 7.46
CA GLU A 224 -19.39 -3.94 7.88
C GLU A 224 -20.82 -4.33 7.50
N ALA A 225 -21.79 -4.00 8.35
CA ALA A 225 -23.20 -4.38 8.13
C ALA A 225 -23.85 -3.70 6.90
N VAL A 226 -23.28 -2.59 6.44
CA VAL A 226 -23.73 -1.82 5.26
C VAL A 226 -23.21 -2.37 3.93
N ASP A 227 -22.33 -3.36 4.01
CA ASP A 227 -21.72 -4.07 2.89
C ASP A 227 -22.37 -5.46 2.79
N VAL A 228 -23.09 -5.68 1.70
CA VAL A 228 -23.86 -6.89 1.45
C VAL A 228 -23.50 -7.45 0.08
N VAL A 229 -23.70 -8.75 -0.11
CA VAL A 229 -23.35 -9.44 -1.35
C VAL A 229 -23.98 -8.77 -2.58
N ARG A 230 -23.15 -8.47 -3.59
CA ARG A 230 -23.52 -7.89 -4.89
C ARG A 230 -24.11 -6.48 -4.77
N ASP A 231 -23.41 -5.60 -4.08
CA ASP A 231 -23.78 -4.20 -3.95
C ASP A 231 -22.67 -3.23 -4.40
N ALA A 232 -21.63 -3.75 -5.08
CA ALA A 232 -20.44 -3.04 -5.51
C ALA A 232 -19.60 -2.46 -4.36
N LYS A 233 -19.78 -2.95 -3.14
CA LYS A 233 -18.94 -2.62 -1.98
C LYS A 233 -18.14 -3.82 -1.52
N HIS A 234 -17.08 -3.50 -0.78
CA HIS A 234 -16.43 -4.45 0.12
C HIS A 234 -15.87 -3.65 1.29
N SER A 235 -15.76 -4.30 2.44
CA SER A 235 -15.32 -3.67 3.67
C SER A 235 -14.44 -4.58 4.50
N ALA A 236 -13.56 -3.96 5.28
CA ALA A 236 -12.77 -4.64 6.29
C ALA A 236 -12.63 -3.77 7.52
N ARG A 237 -12.13 -4.38 8.59
CA ARG A 237 -11.76 -3.69 9.83
C ARG A 237 -10.26 -3.77 10.06
N ASN A 238 -9.73 -2.79 10.76
CA ASN A 238 -8.40 -2.82 11.35
C ASN A 238 -8.46 -2.28 12.79
N THR A 239 -7.41 -2.50 13.56
CA THR A 239 -7.40 -2.25 15.00
C THR A 239 -6.41 -1.15 15.37
N TYR A 240 -6.87 -0.21 16.19
CA TYR A 240 -5.99 0.61 17.02
C TYR A 240 -5.79 -0.06 18.37
N LEU A 241 -4.54 -0.12 18.83
CA LEU A 241 -4.18 -0.55 20.17
C LEU A 241 -3.60 0.64 20.93
N VAL A 242 -4.25 1.05 22.02
CA VAL A 242 -3.73 2.10 22.89
C VAL A 242 -2.55 1.55 23.67
N GLY A 243 -1.36 2.03 23.37
CA GLY A 243 -0.11 1.55 23.95
C GLY A 243 0.82 2.70 24.33
N ASN A 244 1.79 2.40 25.19
CA ASN A 244 2.94 3.26 25.39
C ASN A 244 3.99 2.82 24.38
N VAL A 245 4.07 3.44 23.20
CA VAL A 245 5.19 3.17 22.31
C VAL A 245 6.39 3.98 22.79
N LEU A 246 7.51 3.29 22.99
CA LEU A 246 8.83 3.85 23.22
C LEU A 246 9.71 3.31 22.09
N ASN A 247 10.19 4.19 21.22
CA ASN A 247 11.18 3.81 20.22
C ASN A 247 12.56 4.09 20.78
N LEU A 248 13.45 3.09 20.77
CA LEU A 248 14.85 3.22 21.15
C LEU A 248 15.71 2.83 19.96
N SER A 249 16.60 3.72 19.54
CA SER A 249 17.57 3.47 18.46
C SER A 249 18.98 3.80 18.93
N LYS A 250 19.98 3.09 18.39
CA LYS A 250 21.41 3.32 18.66
C LYS A 250 22.19 3.25 17.36
N ASN A 251 23.00 4.27 17.09
CA ASN A 251 23.81 4.38 15.87
C ASN A 251 25.22 4.90 16.20
N VAL A 252 26.19 4.62 15.33
CA VAL A 252 27.46 5.35 15.28
C VAL A 252 27.26 6.52 14.33
N ILE A 253 27.40 7.75 14.83
CA ILE A 253 27.15 8.97 14.04
C ILE A 253 28.44 9.65 13.55
N ALA A 254 29.59 9.28 14.12
CA ALA A 254 30.89 9.75 13.66
C ALA A 254 31.98 8.74 14.05
N GLN A 255 33.05 8.71 13.27
CA GLN A 255 34.25 7.93 13.57
C GLN A 255 35.49 8.71 13.14
N VAL A 256 36.53 8.70 13.98
CA VAL A 256 37.81 9.35 13.70
C VAL A 256 38.93 8.37 14.00
N ASP A 257 39.69 8.01 12.98
CA ASP A 257 40.83 7.11 13.13
C ASP A 257 42.07 7.84 13.72
N PRO A 258 43.11 7.11 14.17
CA PRO A 258 44.29 7.73 14.79
C PRO A 258 45.07 8.75 13.93
N ILE A 259 44.87 8.75 12.61
CA ILE A 259 45.52 9.72 11.69
C ILE A 259 44.55 10.82 11.22
N GLY A 260 43.34 10.87 11.79
CA GLY A 260 42.31 11.87 11.49
C GLY A 260 41.41 11.50 10.30
N GLY A 261 41.51 10.29 9.78
CA GLY A 261 40.61 9.76 8.75
C GLY A 261 39.34 9.14 9.34
N SER A 262 38.63 8.37 8.51
CA SER A 262 37.35 7.73 8.86
C SER A 262 37.40 6.20 8.75
N LEU A 263 38.59 5.58 8.76
CA LEU A 263 38.69 4.12 8.76
C LEU A 263 38.39 3.54 10.14
N ILE A 264 37.99 2.27 10.21
CA ILE A 264 37.73 1.58 11.48
C ILE A 264 38.90 0.62 11.75
N MET A 265 39.68 0.93 12.77
CA MET A 265 40.87 0.19 13.21
C MET A 265 41.14 0.41 14.71
N PRO A 266 42.04 -0.35 15.36
CA PRO A 266 42.48 -0.05 16.71
C PRO A 266 42.90 1.42 16.86
N GLY A 267 42.45 2.05 17.94
CA GLY A 267 42.60 3.49 18.21
C GLY A 267 41.53 4.40 17.58
N THR A 268 40.60 3.88 16.77
CA THR A 268 39.50 4.68 16.21
C THR A 268 38.54 5.10 17.31
N VAL A 269 38.20 6.38 17.36
CA VAL A 269 37.18 6.93 18.27
C VAL A 269 35.82 6.95 17.57
N LEU A 270 34.89 6.15 18.07
CA LEU A 270 33.49 6.12 17.64
C LEU A 270 32.67 7.10 18.49
N THR A 271 31.76 7.84 17.86
CA THR A 271 30.71 8.62 18.54
C THR A 271 29.39 7.90 18.39
N TYR A 272 28.89 7.36 19.50
CA TYR A 272 27.58 6.73 19.56
C TYR A 272 26.49 7.77 19.79
N ARG A 273 25.30 7.52 19.24
CA ARG A 273 24.06 8.24 19.50
C ARG A 273 22.97 7.25 19.81
N ILE A 274 22.40 7.34 21.01
CA ILE A 274 21.17 6.67 21.41
C ILE A 274 20.05 7.71 21.34
N GLU A 275 18.94 7.36 20.72
CA GLU A 275 17.75 8.21 20.65
C GLU A 275 16.55 7.41 21.13
N ALA A 276 15.94 7.89 22.21
CA ALA A 276 14.71 7.36 22.76
C ALA A 276 13.58 8.36 22.53
N VAL A 277 12.56 7.94 21.79
CA VAL A 277 11.36 8.74 21.52
C VAL A 277 10.22 8.18 22.36
N LEU A 278 9.84 8.95 23.37
CA LEU A 278 8.70 8.69 24.22
C LEU A 278 7.49 9.34 23.58
N ILE A 279 6.48 8.53 23.32
CA ILE A 279 5.20 9.05 22.86
C ILE A 279 4.10 8.83 23.93
N GLY A 280 4.33 7.99 24.96
CA GLY A 280 3.52 7.91 26.19
C GLY A 280 4.30 8.28 27.47
N ASN A 281 3.59 8.70 28.53
CA ASN A 281 4.21 9.01 29.82
C ASN A 281 4.89 7.76 30.41
N VAL A 282 6.09 7.93 30.97
CA VAL A 282 6.87 6.85 31.57
C VAL A 282 7.30 7.22 32.99
N SER A 283 7.42 6.22 33.85
CA SER A 283 8.07 6.31 35.16
C SER A 283 9.28 5.38 35.19
N ASN A 284 10.25 5.67 36.06
CA ASN A 284 11.51 4.92 36.18
C ASN A 284 12.26 4.77 34.84
N PHE A 285 12.32 5.83 34.04
CA PHE A 285 13.01 5.85 32.76
C PHE A 285 14.53 5.84 32.95
N VAL A 286 15.14 4.71 32.60
CA VAL A 286 16.58 4.47 32.70
C VAL A 286 17.07 3.90 31.37
N ILE A 287 18.15 4.47 30.84
CA ILE A 287 18.87 3.92 29.69
C ILE A 287 20.24 3.46 30.17
N THR A 288 20.52 2.16 30.01
CA THR A 288 21.84 1.59 30.27
C THR A 288 22.43 1.03 28.99
N ASP A 289 23.70 1.30 28.75
CA ASP A 289 24.41 0.87 27.57
C ASP A 289 25.78 0.30 27.93
N PRO A 290 25.89 -1.04 28.04
CA PRO A 290 27.16 -1.71 28.21
C PRO A 290 28.07 -1.47 26.99
N MET A 291 29.29 -1.03 27.24
CA MET A 291 30.29 -0.83 26.20
C MET A 291 30.63 -2.16 25.52
N PRO A 292 30.76 -2.19 24.18
CA PRO A 292 31.24 -3.39 23.49
C PRO A 292 32.61 -3.81 24.01
N VAL A 293 32.86 -5.13 24.04
CA VAL A 293 34.21 -5.65 24.28
C VAL A 293 35.20 -5.06 23.28
N ASN A 294 36.46 -4.89 23.68
CA ASN A 294 37.51 -4.22 22.89
C ASN A 294 37.23 -2.75 22.57
N THR A 295 36.46 -2.06 23.41
CA THR A 295 36.39 -0.61 23.41
C THR A 295 36.75 -0.05 24.78
N THR A 296 37.20 1.20 24.82
CA THR A 296 37.43 1.98 26.03
C THR A 296 36.61 3.25 25.95
N TYR A 297 35.79 3.51 26.98
CA TYR A 297 35.01 4.75 27.07
C TYR A 297 35.92 5.99 27.12
N VAL A 298 35.53 7.06 26.41
CA VAL A 298 36.24 8.34 26.44
C VAL A 298 35.63 9.21 27.54
N ALA A 299 36.38 9.46 28.61
CA ALA A 299 35.94 10.31 29.73
C ALA A 299 35.56 11.73 29.28
N GLY A 300 34.53 12.30 29.91
CA GLY A 300 33.94 13.60 29.64
C GLY A 300 33.24 13.70 28.28
N SER A 301 32.90 12.57 27.63
CA SER A 301 32.31 12.57 26.30
C SER A 301 30.79 12.51 26.28
N MET A 302 30.13 12.21 27.41
CA MET A 302 28.70 12.02 27.47
C MET A 302 27.95 13.35 27.38
N LEU A 303 26.94 13.39 26.51
CA LEU A 303 25.93 14.43 26.45
C LEU A 303 24.55 13.80 26.53
N VAL A 304 23.65 14.41 27.29
CA VAL A 304 22.22 14.09 27.31
C VAL A 304 21.45 15.31 26.87
N ASN A 305 20.68 15.19 25.79
CA ASN A 305 19.99 16.30 25.11
C ASN A 305 20.93 17.47 24.77
N GLY A 306 22.16 17.15 24.38
CA GLY A 306 23.20 18.14 24.06
C GLY A 306 23.86 18.80 25.27
N VAL A 307 23.46 18.45 26.50
CA VAL A 307 24.07 18.96 27.74
C VAL A 307 25.14 17.98 28.21
N ALA A 308 26.36 18.48 28.41
CA ALA A 308 27.48 17.67 28.91
C ALA A 308 27.21 17.13 30.31
N LYS A 309 27.71 15.93 30.58
CA LYS A 309 27.61 15.24 31.87
C LYS A 309 29.00 15.00 32.48
N THR A 310 29.04 14.78 33.79
CA THR A 310 30.28 14.63 34.55
C THR A 310 30.85 13.20 34.49
N ASP A 311 30.05 12.25 34.01
CA ASP A 311 30.28 10.80 34.06
C ASP A 311 30.33 10.22 35.49
N ALA A 312 30.10 11.03 36.52
CA ALA A 312 30.15 10.61 37.91
C ALA A 312 28.75 10.30 38.45
N ALA A 313 28.69 9.49 39.50
CA ALA A 313 27.47 9.29 40.28
C ALA A 313 27.14 10.57 41.07
N ASP A 314 26.51 11.55 40.42
CA ASP A 314 26.16 12.84 41.01
C ASP A 314 24.73 13.30 40.64
N ALA A 315 24.48 14.60 40.79
CA ALA A 315 23.15 15.19 40.61
C ALA A 315 22.75 15.45 39.14
N ASP A 316 23.59 15.09 38.15
CA ASP A 316 23.32 15.36 36.75
C ASP A 316 22.59 14.24 35.99
N ASN A 317 22.21 13.16 36.70
CA ASN A 317 21.40 12.04 36.21
C ASN A 317 22.09 11.14 35.17
N ALA A 318 23.42 11.20 35.01
CA ALA A 318 24.15 10.35 34.09
C ALA A 318 25.53 9.97 34.60
N GLU A 319 25.91 8.70 34.48
CA GLU A 319 27.19 8.19 34.97
C GLU A 319 27.81 7.15 34.03
N PHE A 320 29.13 7.02 34.07
CA PHE A 320 29.84 5.88 33.50
C PHE A 320 30.30 4.97 34.64
N LEU A 321 29.84 3.71 34.64
CA LEU A 321 30.15 2.69 35.63
C LEU A 321 31.39 1.89 35.21
N PRO A 322 32.58 2.13 35.79
CA PRO A 322 33.82 1.53 35.28
C PRO A 322 33.91 0.02 35.55
N ALA A 323 33.27 -0.45 36.64
CA ALA A 323 33.29 -1.86 37.03
C ALA A 323 32.60 -2.77 36.00
N THR A 324 31.58 -2.27 35.31
CA THR A 324 30.80 -3.00 34.29
C THR A 324 30.99 -2.43 32.88
N GLN A 325 31.76 -1.35 32.74
CA GLN A 325 31.89 -0.55 31.52
C GLN A 325 30.53 -0.15 30.94
N THR A 326 29.68 0.51 31.74
CA THR A 326 28.31 0.85 31.34
C THR A 326 28.07 2.35 31.37
N VAL A 327 27.51 2.91 30.29
CA VAL A 327 26.90 4.25 30.31
C VAL A 327 25.49 4.11 30.89
N SER A 328 25.13 4.91 31.90
CA SER A 328 23.83 4.87 32.57
C SER A 328 23.23 6.27 32.64
N VAL A 329 21.97 6.44 32.23
CA VAL A 329 21.23 7.69 32.29
C VAL A 329 19.87 7.45 32.94
N THR A 330 19.61 8.11 34.08
CA THR A 330 18.43 7.90 34.92
C THR A 330 17.57 9.15 34.96
N LEU A 331 16.48 9.18 34.19
CA LEU A 331 15.63 10.38 34.02
C LEU A 331 14.34 10.34 34.87
N GLY A 332 14.06 9.24 35.56
CA GLY A 332 12.92 9.14 36.47
C GLY A 332 11.59 9.15 35.71
N THR A 333 10.71 10.12 36.01
CA THR A 333 9.41 10.25 35.34
C THR A 333 9.51 11.28 34.22
N LEU A 334 9.09 10.89 33.01
CA LEU A 334 9.04 11.77 31.85
C LEU A 334 7.62 11.78 31.28
N ALA A 335 7.11 12.99 31.04
CA ALA A 335 5.89 13.17 30.28
C ALA A 335 6.20 13.11 28.78
N ALA A 336 5.28 12.54 28.00
CA ALA A 336 5.37 12.51 26.55
C ALA A 336 4.50 13.62 25.91
N PRO A 337 4.76 13.98 24.63
CA PRO A 337 5.85 13.50 23.77
C PRO A 337 7.20 14.05 24.22
N ALA A 338 8.24 13.21 24.23
CA ALA A 338 9.60 13.63 24.55
C ALA A 338 10.63 12.83 23.75
N THR A 339 11.70 13.49 23.33
CA THR A 339 12.86 12.82 22.73
C THR A 339 14.06 13.00 23.65
N VAL A 340 14.69 11.89 24.01
CA VAL A 340 15.94 11.85 24.77
C VAL A 340 17.05 11.39 23.84
N VAL A 341 18.06 12.23 23.67
CA VAL A 341 19.26 11.90 22.88
C VAL A 341 20.45 11.79 23.81
N ILE A 342 21.14 10.65 23.77
CA ILE A 342 22.39 10.43 24.50
C ILE A 342 23.49 10.26 23.46
N THR A 343 24.59 10.98 23.61
CA THR A 343 25.79 10.76 22.79
C THR A 343 26.99 10.56 23.69
N PHE A 344 27.90 9.67 23.32
CA PHE A 344 29.16 9.47 24.01
C PHE A 344 30.19 8.85 23.06
N ARG A 345 31.46 8.82 23.46
CA ARG A 345 32.56 8.34 22.62
C ARG A 345 33.25 7.13 23.23
N ALA A 346 33.79 6.28 22.36
CA ALA A 346 34.62 5.14 22.75
C ALA A 346 35.75 4.91 21.75
N THR A 347 36.90 4.50 22.24
CA THR A 347 38.07 4.14 21.44
C THR A 347 38.10 2.63 21.25
N ILE A 348 38.31 2.14 20.03
CA ILE A 348 38.57 0.72 19.77
C ILE A 348 39.96 0.36 20.31
N ASN A 349 40.08 -0.73 21.08
CA ASN A 349 41.34 -1.18 21.68
C ASN A 349 42.29 -1.86 20.67
#